data_AF-A0A6N8FU05-F1
#
_entry.id   AF-A0A6N8FU05-F1
#
_cell.length_a   1.000
_cell.length_b   1.000
_cell.length_c   1.000
_cell.angle_alpha   90.00
_cell.angle_beta   90.00
_cell.angle_gamma   90.00
#
_symmetry.space_group_name_H-M   'P 1'
#
loop_
_entity.id
_entity.type
_entity.pdbx_description
1 polymer ?
#
loop_
_entity_poly.entity_id
_entity_poly.type
_entity_poly.pdbx_seq_one_letter_code
_entity_poly.pdbx_strand_id
1 'polypeptide(L)'
;MVLSPQTRQFYRAKERAAKRYSSDLTDQEWEVIRPLLPSRSQGRGRKQQVDEREILNGIFYQLRNGCIWSDLPKDLPAWQTVYKYFRRWQRKGVWQQIHDQLRQSVKQQQLFLELFAATLYHHQLSLH
;
A
#
# COMPACT_ATOMS: atom_id res chain seq x y z
N MET A 1 9.95 -19.87 -6.05
CA MET A 1 11.23 -19.33 -6.57
C MET A 1 11.53 -18.02 -5.85
N VAL A 2 12.62 -17.94 -5.10
CA VAL A 2 13.01 -16.72 -4.36
C VAL A 2 13.93 -15.88 -5.25
N LEU A 3 13.51 -14.67 -5.60
CA LEU A 3 14.32 -13.76 -6.42
C LEU A 3 15.63 -13.38 -5.71
N SER A 4 16.75 -13.34 -6.43
CA SER A 4 18.06 -12.96 -5.89
C SER A 4 18.04 -11.51 -5.35
N PRO A 5 18.89 -11.16 -4.37
CA PRO A 5 18.96 -9.80 -3.80
C PRO A 5 19.15 -8.71 -4.87
N GLN A 6 19.99 -8.98 -5.88
CA GLN A 6 20.26 -8.07 -7.00
C GLN A 6 19.01 -7.90 -7.89
N THR A 7 18.30 -9.01 -8.14
CA THR A 7 17.04 -9.01 -8.88
C THR A 7 15.96 -8.22 -8.14
N ARG A 8 15.84 -8.36 -6.81
CA ARG A 8 14.89 -7.58 -5.99
C ARG A 8 15.17 -6.08 -6.04
N GLN A 9 16.44 -5.68 -5.95
CA GLN A 9 16.83 -4.28 -6.01
C GLN A 9 16.51 -3.66 -7.38
N PHE A 10 16.76 -4.41 -8.45
CA PHE A 10 16.39 -4.03 -9.81
C PHE A 10 14.88 -3.81 -9.97
N TYR A 11 14.04 -4.77 -9.53
CA TYR A 11 12.58 -4.63 -9.61
C TYR A 11 12.07 -3.47 -8.73
N ARG A 12 12.63 -3.27 -7.53
CA ARG A 12 12.26 -2.17 -6.65
C ARG A 12 12.59 -0.80 -7.25
N ALA A 13 13.71 -0.68 -7.96
CA ALA A 13 14.08 0.55 -8.67
C ALA A 13 13.16 0.80 -9.86
N LYS A 14 12.85 -0.24 -10.65
CA LYS A 14 11.92 -0.17 -11.78
C LYS A 14 10.52 0.26 -11.35
N GLU A 15 9.98 -0.33 -10.29
CA GLU A 15 8.66 0.04 -9.75
C GLU A 15 8.62 1.47 -9.23
N ARG A 16 9.71 1.96 -8.62
CA ARG A 16 9.81 3.35 -8.17
C ARG A 16 9.87 4.33 -9.33
N ALA A 17 10.55 3.98 -10.41
CA ALA A 17 10.64 4.81 -11.62
C ALA A 17 9.30 4.94 -12.36
N ALA A 18 8.38 3.98 -12.18
CA ALA A 18 7.05 4.01 -12.77
C ALA A 18 6.04 4.92 -12.02
N LYS A 19 6.39 5.40 -10.82
CA LYS A 19 5.52 6.27 -10.01
C LYS A 19 5.56 7.72 -10.53
N ARG A 20 4.42 8.42 -10.57
CA ARG A 20 4.39 9.85 -10.90
C ARG A 20 4.90 10.67 -9.73
N TYR A 21 4.44 10.32 -8.52
CA TYR A 21 4.93 10.88 -7.28
C TYR A 21 5.57 9.81 -6.42
N SER A 22 6.57 10.18 -5.63
CA SER A 22 7.20 9.25 -4.69
C SER A 22 6.20 8.67 -3.66
N SER A 23 5.05 9.34 -3.45
CA SER A 23 3.92 8.91 -2.63
C SER A 23 2.98 7.90 -3.28
N ASP A 24 3.04 7.70 -4.59
CA ASP A 24 2.12 6.79 -5.28
C ASP A 24 2.36 5.34 -4.85
N LEU A 25 1.36 4.50 -4.99
CA LEU A 25 1.48 3.06 -4.73
C LEU A 25 2.20 2.34 -5.86
N THR A 26 3.13 1.44 -5.53
CA THR A 26 3.57 0.39 -6.47
C THR A 26 2.43 -0.59 -6.71
N ASP A 27 2.55 -1.40 -7.76
CA ASP A 27 1.60 -2.49 -8.01
C ASP A 27 1.56 -3.48 -6.84
N GLN A 28 2.72 -3.79 -6.24
CA GLN A 28 2.80 -4.67 -5.07
C GLN A 28 2.09 -4.08 -3.85
N GLU A 29 2.29 -2.79 -3.57
CA GLU A 29 1.62 -2.10 -2.46
C GLU A 29 0.10 -2.03 -2.70
N TRP A 30 -0.30 -1.81 -3.95
CA TRP A 30 -1.71 -1.80 -4.35
C TRP A 30 -2.40 -3.16 -4.15
N GLU A 31 -1.76 -4.27 -4.54
CA GLU A 31 -2.35 -5.61 -4.36
C GLU A 31 -2.57 -5.98 -2.89
N VAL A 32 -1.76 -5.43 -1.97
CA VAL A 32 -1.97 -5.62 -0.52
C VAL A 32 -3.14 -4.77 0.00
N ILE A 33 -3.29 -3.54 -0.49
CA ILE A 33 -4.29 -2.59 0.05
C ILE A 33 -5.67 -2.81 -0.58
N ARG A 34 -5.74 -3.07 -1.88
CA ARG A 34 -6.98 -3.24 -2.64
C ARG A 34 -8.04 -4.12 -1.95
N PRO A 35 -7.72 -5.32 -1.42
CA PRO A 35 -8.73 -6.19 -0.78
C PRO A 35 -9.28 -5.62 0.54
N LEU A 36 -8.59 -4.66 1.16
CA LEU A 36 -9.02 -4.02 2.41
C LEU A 36 -10.00 -2.87 2.16
N LEU A 37 -10.11 -2.41 0.91
CA LEU A 37 -11.02 -1.33 0.56
C LEU A 37 -12.47 -1.82 0.62
N PRO A 38 -13.39 -1.03 1.18
CA PRO A 38 -14.77 -1.45 1.33
C PRO A 38 -15.39 -1.61 -0.06
N SER A 39 -16.08 -2.74 -0.28
CA SER A 39 -16.80 -3.02 -1.53
C SER A 39 -17.60 -1.80 -1.99
N ARG A 40 -17.46 -1.47 -3.27
CA ARG A 40 -18.18 -0.36 -3.91
C ARG A 40 -19.67 -0.60 -3.71
N SER A 41 -20.31 0.19 -2.84
CA SER A 41 -21.77 0.16 -2.72
C SER A 41 -22.36 0.49 -4.10
N GLN A 42 -23.03 -0.50 -4.72
CA GLN A 42 -23.76 -0.34 -5.97
C GLN A 42 -25.03 0.48 -5.73
N GLY A 43 -24.86 1.78 -5.47
CA GLY A 43 -25.97 2.71 -5.39
C GLY A 43 -26.38 3.15 -6.79
N ARG A 44 -27.69 3.05 -7.09
CA ARG A 44 -28.32 3.46 -8.35
C ARG A 44 -27.86 4.86 -8.79
N GLY A 45 -27.28 4.94 -9.98
CA GLY A 45 -26.86 6.19 -10.64
C GLY A 45 -25.53 6.06 -11.38
N ARG A 46 -25.39 6.77 -12.51
CA ARG A 46 -24.20 6.81 -13.38
C ARG A 46 -23.06 7.55 -12.67
N LYS A 47 -22.40 6.89 -11.71
CA LYS A 47 -21.18 7.40 -11.08
C LYS A 47 -20.00 7.12 -12.00
N GLN A 48 -19.27 8.16 -12.38
CA GLN A 48 -17.92 8.01 -12.92
C GLN A 48 -17.16 7.06 -12.00
N GLN A 49 -16.65 5.96 -12.57
CA GLN A 49 -15.82 5.00 -11.87
C GLN A 49 -14.46 5.66 -11.64
N VAL A 50 -14.34 6.43 -10.55
CA VAL A 50 -13.03 6.97 -10.17
C VAL A 50 -12.19 5.80 -9.66
N ASP A 51 -11.00 5.65 -10.20
CA ASP A 51 -10.06 4.61 -9.79
C ASP A 51 -9.67 4.81 -8.31
N GLU A 52 -9.87 3.77 -7.50
CA GLU A 52 -9.56 3.80 -6.07
C GLU A 52 -8.07 3.89 -5.81
N ARG A 53 -7.24 3.37 -6.71
CA ARG A 53 -5.78 3.53 -6.63
C ARG A 53 -5.39 4.99 -6.77
N GLU A 54 -6.01 5.70 -7.71
CA GLU A 54 -5.79 7.13 -7.93
C GLU A 54 -6.28 7.99 -6.75
N ILE A 55 -7.39 7.60 -6.12
CA ILE A 55 -7.82 8.22 -4.86
C ILE A 55 -6.78 8.02 -3.76
N LEU A 56 -6.24 6.82 -3.59
CA LEU A 56 -5.19 6.56 -2.60
C LEU A 56 -3.91 7.32 -2.91
N ASN A 57 -3.48 7.39 -4.18
CA ASN A 57 -2.33 8.19 -4.60
C ASN A 57 -2.52 9.65 -4.17
N GLY A 58 -3.71 10.23 -4.39
CA GLY A 58 -4.04 11.58 -3.92
C GLY A 58 -4.02 11.74 -2.40
N ILE A 59 -4.54 10.76 -1.65
CA ILE A 59 -4.51 10.78 -0.19
C ILE A 59 -3.07 10.67 0.32
N PHE A 60 -2.26 9.78 -0.24
CA PHE A 60 -0.87 9.61 0.18
C PHE A 60 0.02 10.79 -0.20
N TYR A 61 -0.24 11.42 -1.36
CA TYR A 61 0.41 12.68 -1.69
C TYR A 61 0.13 13.73 -0.62
N GLN A 62 -1.15 13.91 -0.27
CA GLN A 62 -1.59 14.85 0.76
C GLN A 62 -0.97 14.53 2.13
N LEU A 63 -0.97 13.26 2.55
CA LEU A 63 -0.40 12.85 3.84
C LEU A 63 1.12 12.99 3.90
N ARG A 64 1.81 12.76 2.78
CA ARG A 64 3.28 12.83 2.72
C ARG A 64 3.79 14.26 2.67
N ASN A 65 3.15 15.11 1.87
CA ASN A 65 3.62 16.47 1.59
C ASN A 65 2.97 17.54 2.49
N GLY A 66 1.84 17.22 3.14
CA GLY A 66 1.19 18.12 4.10
C GLY A 66 0.58 19.38 3.47
N CYS A 67 0.25 19.37 2.17
CA CYS A 67 -0.39 20.50 1.49
C CYS A 67 -1.80 20.77 2.03
N ILE A 68 -2.47 21.83 1.58
CA ILE A 68 -3.92 21.91 1.77
C ILE A 68 -4.61 21.10 0.67
N TRP A 69 -5.79 20.54 0.94
CA TRP A 69 -6.49 19.68 -0.03
C TRP A 69 -6.69 20.36 -1.38
N SER A 70 -6.98 21.67 -1.40
CA SER A 70 -7.16 22.45 -2.63
C SER A 70 -5.93 22.53 -3.52
N ASP A 71 -4.75 22.29 -2.95
CA ASP A 71 -3.44 22.40 -3.62
C ASP A 71 -2.94 21.04 -4.11
N LEU A 72 -3.79 20.01 -4.07
CA LEU A 72 -3.50 18.74 -4.73
C LEU A 72 -3.18 18.98 -6.22
N PRO A 73 -2.11 18.36 -6.75
CA PRO A 73 -1.78 18.43 -8.16
C PRO A 73 -2.97 18.11 -9.08
N LYS A 74 -3.08 18.84 -10.19
CA LYS A 74 -4.22 18.75 -11.13
C LYS A 74 -4.26 17.44 -11.92
N ASP A 75 -3.16 16.70 -11.96
CA ASP A 75 -3.06 15.37 -12.58
C ASP A 75 -3.53 14.24 -11.64
N LEU A 76 -3.83 14.55 -10.38
CA LEU A 76 -4.53 13.66 -9.46
C LEU A 76 -6.05 13.91 -9.52
N PRO A 77 -6.88 12.99 -9.01
CA PRO A 77 -8.33 13.22 -8.96
C PRO A 77 -8.67 14.51 -8.20
N ALA A 78 -9.75 15.17 -8.60
CA ALA A 78 -10.21 16.40 -7.98
C ALA A 78 -10.26 16.28 -6.46
N TRP A 79 -9.66 17.25 -5.75
CA TRP A 79 -9.44 17.16 -4.31
C TRP A 79 -10.72 16.93 -3.50
N GLN A 80 -11.86 17.45 -3.95
CA GLN A 80 -13.16 17.23 -3.29
C GLN A 80 -13.53 15.75 -3.30
N THR A 81 -13.26 15.06 -4.40
CA THR A 81 -13.47 13.63 -4.55
C THR A 81 -12.52 12.86 -3.64
N VAL A 82 -11.23 13.19 -3.67
CA VAL A 82 -10.21 12.57 -2.80
C VAL A 82 -10.59 12.71 -1.32
N TYR A 83 -10.93 13.92 -0.88
CA TYR A 83 -11.33 14.20 0.49
C TYR A 83 -12.63 13.48 0.88
N LYS A 84 -13.62 13.41 -0.02
CA LYS A 84 -14.87 12.67 0.21
C LYS A 84 -14.61 11.18 0.45
N TYR A 85 -13.71 10.58 -0.32
CA TYR A 85 -13.30 9.19 -0.11
C TYR A 85 -12.53 9.03 1.20
N PHE A 86 -11.57 9.91 1.48
CA PHE A 86 -10.82 9.92 2.73
C PHE A 86 -11.76 9.92 3.95
N ARG A 87 -12.71 10.85 3.99
CA ARG A 87 -13.72 10.95 5.07
C ARG A 87 -14.64 9.74 5.12
N ARG A 88 -15.04 9.18 3.98
CA ARG A 88 -15.88 7.98 3.93
C ARG A 88 -15.16 6.76 4.49
N TRP A 89 -13.90 6.57 4.13
CA TRP A 89 -13.06 5.45 4.58
C TRP A 89 -12.67 5.60 6.04
N GLN A 90 -12.41 6.82 6.50
CA GLN A 90 -12.20 7.10 7.93
C GLN A 90 -13.41 6.68 8.78
N ARG A 91 -14.63 7.05 8.37
CA ARG A 91 -15.85 6.63 9.10
C ARG A 91 -16.09 5.12 9.08
N LYS A 92 -15.55 4.43 8.08
CA LYS A 92 -15.67 2.97 7.93
C LYS A 92 -14.54 2.19 8.62
N GLY A 93 -13.58 2.86 9.25
CA GLY A 93 -12.44 2.21 9.91
C GLY A 93 -11.40 1.63 8.95
N VAL A 94 -11.42 2.00 7.66
CA VAL A 94 -10.54 1.42 6.63
C VAL A 94 -9.08 1.73 6.91
N TRP A 95 -8.78 2.92 7.45
CA TRP A 95 -7.41 3.31 7.78
C TRP A 95 -6.83 2.44 8.89
N GLN A 96 -7.64 2.10 9.90
CA GLN A 96 -7.25 1.16 10.95
C GLN A 96 -6.98 -0.23 10.36
N GLN A 97 -7.86 -0.72 9.47
CA GLN A 97 -7.67 -2.02 8.79
C GLN A 97 -6.37 -2.07 7.98
N ILE A 98 -6.07 -1.03 7.20
CA ILE A 98 -4.81 -0.93 6.44
C ILE A 98 -3.61 -0.96 7.39
N HIS A 99 -3.64 -0.16 8.45
CA HIS A 99 -2.55 -0.06 9.41
C HIS A 99 -2.32 -1.38 10.16
N ASP A 100 -3.38 -2.06 10.58
CA ASP A 100 -3.30 -3.33 11.28
C ASP A 100 -2.75 -4.45 10.37
N GLN A 101 -3.19 -4.50 9.10
CA GLN A 101 -2.68 -5.44 8.12
C GLN A 101 -1.17 -5.25 7.88
N LEU A 102 -0.71 -4.00 7.78
CA LEU A 102 0.72 -3.70 7.62
C LEU A 102 1.51 -4.12 8.86
N ARG A 103 1.02 -3.82 10.07
CA ARG A 103 1.65 -4.27 11.32
C ARG A 103 1.75 -5.79 11.41
N GLN A 104 0.69 -6.49 11.04
CA GLN A 104 0.66 -7.95 11.07
C GLN A 104 1.64 -8.55 10.06
N SER A 105 1.75 -7.95 8.86
CA SER A 105 2.69 -8.38 7.83
C SER A 105 4.16 -8.25 8.28
N VAL A 106 4.52 -7.12 8.91
CA VAL A 106 5.88 -6.92 9.48
C VAL A 106 6.17 -7.95 10.57
N LYS A 107 5.20 -8.20 11.47
CA LYS A 107 5.35 -9.20 12.54
C LYS A 107 5.58 -10.60 11.97
N GLN A 108 4.83 -10.99 10.92
CA GLN A 108 4.99 -12.29 10.27
C GLN A 108 6.35 -12.44 9.59
N GLN A 109 6.84 -11.39 8.92
CA GLN A 109 8.18 -11.39 8.33
C GLN A 109 9.27 -11.57 9.39
N GLN A 110 9.15 -10.89 10.53
CA GLN A 110 10.10 -11.03 11.63
C GLN A 110 10.09 -12.46 12.21
N LEU A 111 8.91 -13.00 12.51
CA LEU A 111 8.77 -14.37 13.04
C LEU A 111 9.31 -15.41 12.06
N PHE A 112 9.07 -15.23 10.76
CA PHE A 112 9.63 -16.07 9.72
C PHE A 112 11.16 -16.03 9.75
N LEU A 113 11.77 -14.85 9.83
CA LEU A 113 13.23 -14.73 9.89
C LEU A 113 13.80 -15.40 11.15
N GLU A 114 13.15 -15.31 12.30
CA GLU A 114 13.61 -15.98 13.53
C GLU A 114 13.49 -17.50 13.45
N LEU A 115 12.41 -18.03 12.90
CA LEU A 115 12.25 -19.47 12.67
C LEU A 115 13.29 -20.00 11.68
N PHE A 116 13.53 -19.28 10.58
CA PHE A 116 14.56 -19.64 9.61
C PHE A 116 15.96 -19.57 10.22
N ALA A 117 16.27 -18.54 11.01
CA ALA A 117 17.53 -18.46 11.72
C ALA A 117 17.68 -19.66 12.68
N ALA A 118 16.70 -19.93 13.54
CA ALA A 118 16.75 -21.03 14.51
C ALA A 118 16.94 -22.42 13.87
N THR A 119 16.26 -22.66 12.74
CA THR A 119 16.40 -23.92 11.98
C THR A 119 17.76 -24.04 11.30
N LEU A 120 18.29 -22.95 10.74
CA LEU A 120 19.64 -22.93 10.18
C LEU A 120 20.70 -23.12 11.28
N TYR A 121 20.52 -22.50 12.45
CA TYR A 121 21.41 -22.69 13.60
C TYR A 121 21.39 -24.15 14.10
N HIS A 122 20.22 -24.78 14.20
CA HIS A 122 20.10 -26.17 14.65
C HIS A 122 20.71 -27.16 13.64
N HIS A 123 20.53 -26.93 12.34
CA HIS A 123 21.13 -27.77 11.30
C HIS A 123 22.66 -27.64 11.26
N GLN A 124 23.19 -26.43 11.42
CA GLN A 124 24.63 -26.19 11.47
C GLN A 124 25.31 -26.79 12.72
N LEU A 125 24.60 -26.83 13.85
CA LEU A 125 25.09 -27.45 15.08
C LEU A 125 25.07 -28.99 15.04
N SER A 126 24.24 -29.58 14.18
CA SER A 126 24.13 -31.05 14.03
C SER A 126 25.14 -31.63 13.03
N LEU A 127 25.87 -30.77 12.32
CA LEU A 127 26.90 -31.13 11.34
C LEU A 127 28.33 -30.99 11.90
N HIS A 128 28.47 -30.69 13.19
CA HIS A 128 29.71 -30.64 13.96
C HIS A 128 29.66 -31.64 15.11
#